data_AF-A0A9E2TL94-F1
#
_entry.id   AF-A0A9E2TL94-F1
#
_cell.length_a   1.000
_cell.length_b   1.000
_cell.length_c   1.000
_cell.angle_alpha   90.00
_cell.angle_beta   90.00
_cell.angle_gamma   90.00
#
_symmetry.space_group_name_H-M   'P 1'
#
loop_
_entity.id
_entity.type
_entity.pdbx_description
1 polymer ?
#
loop_
_entity_poly.entity_id
_entity_poly.type
_entity_poly.pdbx_seq_one_letter_code
_entity_poly.pdbx_strand_id
1 'polypeptide(L)'
;MGGTNPYIQKAEVELPTKAYRVTFIFPDKSEREVIVQPDRIPYGHTGLPGSILDIAMGNGVELEHVCGGVCACSTCHVMVKKGLETCNEGTDDEFDQLDEAPVTTLQSRLGCQCVPNGSADVVVEIPAVNKNLVKEGH
;
A
#
# COMPACT_ATOMS: atom_id res chain seq x y z
N MET A 1 -7.62 13.10 10.01
CA MET A 1 -8.82 12.92 9.18
C MET A 1 -8.69 11.56 8.50
N GLY A 2 -9.07 10.48 9.18
CA GLY A 2 -9.13 9.13 8.60
C GLY A 2 -10.59 8.78 8.39
N GLY A 3 -11.09 8.89 7.15
CA GLY A 3 -12.47 8.61 6.81
C GLY A 3 -12.53 7.40 5.91
N THR A 4 -13.33 6.40 6.24
CA THR A 4 -13.64 5.33 5.28
C THR A 4 -14.58 5.89 4.21
N ASN A 5 -14.33 5.61 2.92
CA ASN A 5 -15.25 5.99 1.85
C ASN A 5 -16.41 4.98 1.80
N PRO A 6 -17.65 5.37 2.14
CA PRO A 6 -18.78 4.44 2.21
C PRO A 6 -19.28 3.94 0.84
N TYR A 7 -18.75 4.49 -0.27
CA TYR A 7 -19.15 4.13 -1.64
C TYR A 7 -18.21 3.12 -2.31
N ILE A 8 -17.09 2.77 -1.68
CA ILE A 8 -16.10 1.86 -2.24
C ILE A 8 -16.41 0.42 -1.81
N GLN A 9 -16.23 -0.53 -2.72
CA GLN A 9 -16.34 -1.95 -2.36
C GLN A 9 -15.39 -2.28 -1.21
N LYS A 10 -15.92 -2.90 -0.16
CA LYS A 10 -15.08 -3.35 0.95
C LYS A 10 -14.23 -4.51 0.47
N ALA A 11 -12.91 -4.30 0.39
CA ALA A 11 -11.98 -5.40 0.21
C ALA A 11 -12.15 -6.40 1.37
N GLU A 12 -12.31 -7.68 1.06
CA GLU A 12 -12.23 -8.75 2.05
C GLU A 12 -10.76 -8.91 2.45
N VAL A 13 -10.43 -8.46 3.67
CA VAL A 13 -9.04 -8.49 4.17
C VAL A 13 -8.91 -9.49 5.29
N GLU A 14 -7.94 -10.40 5.14
CA GLU A 14 -7.53 -11.32 6.19
C GLU A 14 -6.37 -10.72 6.97
N LEU A 15 -6.59 -10.42 8.25
CA LEU A 15 -5.53 -9.89 9.09
C LEU A 15 -4.52 -10.99 9.46
N PRO A 16 -3.23 -10.63 9.56
CA PRO A 16 -2.19 -11.58 9.91
C PRO A 16 -2.36 -12.14 11.32
N THR A 17 -2.08 -13.42 11.48
CA THR A 17 -2.08 -14.11 12.79
C THR A 17 -0.67 -14.35 13.32
N LYS A 18 0.35 -14.12 12.48
CA LYS A 18 1.77 -14.31 12.79
C LYS A 18 2.56 -13.08 12.37
N ALA A 19 3.72 -12.89 13.00
CA ALA A 19 4.65 -11.86 12.57
C ALA A 19 5.30 -12.25 11.23
N TYR A 20 5.44 -11.28 10.33
CA TYR A 20 6.03 -11.46 9.01
C TYR A 20 6.84 -10.22 8.64
N ARG A 21 7.66 -10.33 7.58
CA ARG A 21 8.50 -9.23 7.11
C ARG A 21 7.89 -8.54 5.89
N VAL A 22 7.94 -7.22 5.89
CA VAL A 22 7.69 -6.39 4.71
C VAL A 22 8.98 -5.65 4.36
N THR A 23 9.48 -5.85 3.15
CA THR A 23 10.64 -5.13 2.62
C THR A 23 10.16 -4.07 1.65
N PHE A 24 10.51 -2.82 1.92
CA PHE A 24 10.25 -1.67 1.05
C PHE A 24 11.50 -1.35 0.24
N ILE A 25 11.40 -1.44 -1.09
CA ILE A 25 12.44 -1.03 -2.03
C ILE A 25 12.11 0.38 -2.50
N PHE A 26 13.01 1.33 -2.24
CA PHE A 26 12.86 2.71 -2.65
C PHE A 26 13.39 2.95 -4.08
N PRO A 27 13.03 4.07 -4.72
CA PRO A 27 13.52 4.44 -6.06
C PRO A 27 15.04 4.49 -6.22
N ASP A 28 15.77 4.81 -5.14
CA ASP A 28 17.23 4.84 -5.09
C ASP A 28 17.86 3.44 -4.91
N LYS A 29 17.03 2.39 -4.93
CA LYS A 29 17.39 0.99 -4.65
C LYS A 29 17.80 0.73 -3.21
N SER A 30 17.58 1.67 -2.29
CA SER A 30 17.68 1.37 -0.87
C SER A 30 16.52 0.46 -0.45
N GLU A 31 16.80 -0.42 0.51
CA GLU A 31 15.81 -1.35 1.03
C GLU A 31 15.61 -1.09 2.52
N ARG A 32 14.35 -1.14 2.97
CA ARG A 32 14.00 -1.05 4.38
C ARG A 32 13.10 -2.19 4.78
N GLU A 33 13.57 -2.98 5.72
CA GLU A 33 12.85 -4.12 6.26
C GLU A 33 12.07 -3.72 7.51
N VAL A 34 10.79 -4.10 7.54
CA VAL A 34 9.88 -3.86 8.66
C VAL A 34 9.32 -5.19 9.12
N ILE A 35 9.38 -5.44 10.43
CA ILE A 35 8.77 -6.62 11.04
C ILE A 35 7.37 -6.23 11.48
N VAL A 36 6.37 -6.81 10.81
CA VAL A 36 4.96 -6.60 11.13
C VAL A 36 4.55 -7.56 12.23
N GLN A 37 4.00 -7.02 13.32
CA GLN A 37 3.46 -7.79 14.43
C GLN A 37 1.93 -7.65 14.41
N PRO A 38 1.17 -8.75 14.43
CA PRO A 38 -0.28 -8.70 14.36
C PRO A 38 -0.91 -7.94 15.53
N ASP A 39 -0.31 -8.03 16.72
CA ASP A 39 -0.76 -7.31 17.93
C ASP A 39 -0.59 -5.79 17.86
N ARG A 40 0.17 -5.27 16.88
CA ARG A 40 0.38 -3.83 16.68
C ARG A 40 -0.50 -3.23 15.59
N ILE A 41 -1.31 -4.02 14.90
CA ILE A 41 -2.21 -3.53 13.86
C ILE A 41 -3.48 -2.96 14.52
N PRO A 42 -3.99 -1.78 14.10
CA PRO A 42 -3.41 -0.85 13.12
C PRO A 42 -2.25 -0.04 13.68
N TYR A 43 -1.26 0.23 12.84
CA TYR A 43 -0.10 1.05 13.22
C TYR A 43 -0.39 2.55 13.17
N GLY A 44 -1.35 2.97 12.35
CA GLY A 44 -1.73 4.36 12.14
C GLY A 44 -3.21 4.53 11.84
N HIS A 45 -3.52 5.57 11.07
CA HIS A 45 -4.88 6.00 10.75
C HIS A 45 -5.07 6.24 9.25
N THR A 46 -4.23 5.60 8.42
CA THR A 46 -4.16 5.81 6.97
C THR A 46 -4.33 4.48 6.25
N GLY A 47 -5.31 4.40 5.35
CA GLY A 47 -5.60 3.15 4.65
C GLY A 47 -6.40 2.15 5.47
N LEU A 48 -6.47 0.92 4.96
CA LEU A 48 -7.03 -0.21 5.70
C LEU A 48 -6.08 -0.60 6.85
N PRO A 49 -6.62 -1.12 7.97
CA PRO A 49 -5.80 -1.63 9.07
C PRO A 49 -4.82 -2.71 8.58
N GLY A 50 -3.52 -2.53 8.82
CA GLY A 50 -2.50 -3.49 8.37
C GLY A 50 -2.21 -3.43 6.88
N SER A 51 -2.68 -2.39 6.18
CA SER A 51 -2.28 -2.13 4.80
C SER A 51 -0.80 -1.77 4.70
N ILE A 52 -0.21 -1.92 3.51
CA ILE A 52 1.17 -1.53 3.24
C ILE A 52 1.42 -0.06 3.61
N LEU A 53 0.46 0.84 3.38
CA LEU A 53 0.54 2.24 3.78
C LEU A 53 0.54 2.40 5.31
N ASP A 54 -0.36 1.71 6.01
CA ASP A 54 -0.45 1.74 7.47
C ASP A 54 0.86 1.25 8.11
N ILE A 55 1.39 0.12 7.60
CA ILE A 55 2.66 -0.47 8.03
C ILE A 55 3.84 0.47 7.73
N ALA A 56 3.89 1.05 6.53
CA ALA A 56 4.95 1.96 6.11
C ALA A 56 5.01 3.18 7.04
N MET A 57 3.91 3.92 7.13
CA MET A 57 3.81 5.15 7.92
C MET A 57 4.10 4.88 9.40
N GLY A 58 3.56 3.79 9.95
CA GLY A 58 3.77 3.38 11.33
C GLY A 58 5.22 3.03 11.70
N ASN A 59 6.04 2.69 10.70
CA ASN A 59 7.45 2.33 10.88
C ASN A 59 8.42 3.39 10.32
N GLY A 60 7.91 4.60 10.03
CA GLY A 60 8.71 5.71 9.52
C GLY A 60 9.23 5.52 8.09
N VAL A 61 8.50 4.75 7.28
CA VAL A 61 8.64 4.69 5.82
C VAL A 61 7.62 5.66 5.25
N GLU A 62 8.09 6.77 4.67
CA GLU A 62 7.21 7.77 4.07
C GLU A 62 6.72 7.28 2.71
N LEU A 63 5.40 7.11 2.59
CA LEU A 63 4.71 6.82 1.34
C LEU A 63 3.71 7.93 1.09
N GLU A 64 3.64 8.47 -0.12
CA GLU A 64 2.70 9.55 -0.42
C GLU A 64 1.24 9.05 -0.40
N HIS A 65 0.34 9.83 0.18
CA HIS A 65 -1.07 9.43 0.35
C HIS A 65 -1.99 10.65 0.47
N VAL A 66 -2.08 11.44 -0.61
CA VAL A 66 -2.84 12.71 -0.64
C VAL A 66 -4.30 12.56 -0.17
N CYS A 67 -4.95 11.46 -0.53
CA CYS A 67 -6.34 11.22 -0.13
C CYS A 67 -6.50 10.75 1.33
N GLY A 68 -5.41 10.55 2.08
CA GLY A 68 -5.44 9.97 3.43
C GLY A 68 -5.62 8.45 3.47
N GLY A 69 -5.49 7.77 2.33
CA GLY A 69 -5.63 6.31 2.22
C GLY A 69 -7.08 5.83 2.03
N VAL A 70 -7.93 6.66 1.43
CA VAL A 70 -9.37 6.37 1.25
C VAL A 70 -9.71 5.82 -0.14
N CYS A 71 -8.71 5.31 -0.87
CA CYS A 71 -8.83 4.81 -2.25
C CYS A 71 -9.45 5.86 -3.21
N ALA A 72 -8.97 7.10 -3.12
CA ALA A 72 -9.40 8.21 -3.99
C ALA A 72 -8.22 8.89 -4.73
N CYS A 73 -7.06 8.26 -4.74
CA CYS A 73 -5.89 8.69 -5.51
C CYS A 73 -4.91 7.51 -5.70
N SER A 74 -3.97 7.65 -6.64
CA SER A 74 -2.89 6.69 -6.88
C SER A 74 -1.51 7.08 -6.33
N THR A 75 -1.44 8.06 -5.42
CA THR A 75 -0.14 8.53 -4.87
C THR A 75 0.54 7.50 -3.96
N CYS A 76 -0.24 6.61 -3.33
CA CYS A 76 0.26 5.50 -2.51
C CYS A 76 0.56 4.22 -3.31
N HIS A 77 0.67 4.33 -4.63
CA HIS A 77 0.94 3.20 -5.51
C HIS A 77 2.26 2.51 -5.14
N VAL A 78 2.21 1.18 -5.08
CA VAL A 78 3.35 0.30 -4.85
C VAL A 78 3.29 -0.88 -5.82
N MET A 79 4.43 -1.48 -6.12
CA MET A 79 4.55 -2.68 -6.94
C MET A 79 4.99 -3.86 -6.07
N VAL A 80 4.14 -4.88 -5.95
CA VAL A 80 4.44 -6.04 -5.12
C VAL A 80 5.36 -7.01 -5.89
N LYS A 81 6.65 -7.03 -5.56
CA LYS A 81 7.63 -7.92 -6.21
C LYS A 81 7.52 -9.36 -5.72
N LYS A 82 7.11 -9.57 -4.47
CA LYS A 82 6.98 -10.89 -3.85
C LYS A 82 5.85 -10.88 -2.82
N GLY A 83 5.10 -11.97 -2.74
CA GLY A 83 4.03 -12.15 -1.75
C GLY A 83 2.70 -11.52 -2.12
N LEU A 84 2.48 -11.16 -3.40
CA LEU A 84 1.20 -10.63 -3.88
C LEU A 84 0.04 -11.59 -3.61
N GLU A 85 0.28 -12.89 -3.74
CA GLU A 85 -0.69 -13.95 -3.43
C GLU A 85 -1.12 -14.01 -1.95
N THR A 86 -0.34 -13.38 -1.06
CA THR A 86 -0.68 -13.28 0.37
C THR A 86 -1.43 -12.01 0.70
N CYS A 87 -1.56 -11.09 -0.25
CA CYS A 87 -2.34 -9.88 -0.10
C CYS A 87 -3.79 -10.13 -0.53
N ASN A 88 -4.74 -9.40 0.06
CA ASN A 88 -6.13 -9.41 -0.39
C ASN A 88 -6.25 -9.09 -1.88
N GLU A 89 -7.32 -9.55 -2.52
CA GLU A 89 -7.60 -9.18 -3.91
C GLU A 89 -7.85 -7.66 -4.05
N GLY A 90 -7.45 -7.12 -5.20
CA GLY A 90 -7.74 -5.72 -5.54
C GLY A 90 -9.20 -5.56 -5.92
N THR A 91 -9.81 -4.44 -5.51
CA THR A 91 -11.19 -4.09 -5.90
C THR A 91 -11.19 -3.35 -7.23
N ASP A 92 -12.32 -3.35 -7.95
CA ASP A 92 -12.45 -2.57 -9.20
C ASP A 92 -12.12 -1.08 -8.98
N ASP A 93 -12.63 -0.48 -7.89
CA ASP A 93 -12.32 0.90 -7.50
C ASP A 93 -10.80 1.15 -7.33
N GLU A 94 -10.05 0.15 -6.87
CA GLU A 94 -8.60 0.25 -6.68
C GLU A 94 -7.91 0.32 -8.04
N PHE A 95 -8.32 -0.54 -8.97
CA PHE A 95 -7.78 -0.61 -10.32
C PHE A 95 -8.13 0.64 -11.14
N ASP A 96 -9.34 1.18 -11.03
CA ASP A 96 -9.73 2.46 -11.65
C ASP A 96 -8.79 3.61 -11.24
N GLN A 97 -8.40 3.67 -9.96
CA GLN A 97 -7.44 4.69 -9.52
C GLN A 97 -6.01 4.38 -9.99
N LEU A 98 -5.62 3.11 -10.06
CA LEU A 98 -4.31 2.68 -10.54
C LEU A 98 -4.10 2.97 -12.02
N ASP A 99 -5.14 2.88 -12.86
CA ASP A 99 -5.06 3.22 -14.30
C ASP A 99 -4.53 4.64 -14.55
N GLU A 100 -4.75 5.54 -13.60
CA GLU A 100 -4.27 6.92 -13.65
C GLU A 100 -2.82 7.09 -13.15
N ALA A 101 -2.15 6.01 -12.73
CA ALA A 101 -0.76 6.04 -12.29
C ALA A 101 0.20 6.01 -13.49
N PRO A 102 1.33 6.73 -13.43
CA PRO A 102 2.24 6.88 -14.58
C PRO A 102 2.95 5.59 -15.01
N VAL A 103 3.15 4.64 -14.09
CA VAL A 103 3.81 3.36 -14.36
C VAL A 103 3.05 2.25 -13.63
N THR A 104 2.23 1.49 -14.34
CA THR A 104 1.52 0.34 -13.77
C THR A 104 2.05 -0.98 -14.30
N THR A 105 1.89 -2.02 -13.49
CA THR A 105 2.25 -3.41 -13.79
C THR A 105 1.13 -4.31 -13.27
N LEU A 106 1.08 -5.58 -13.70
CA LEU A 106 0.12 -6.56 -13.17
C LEU A 106 0.24 -6.79 -11.65
N GLN A 107 1.37 -6.39 -11.05
CA GLN A 107 1.63 -6.51 -9.62
C GLN A 107 1.47 -5.18 -8.88
N SER A 108 0.95 -4.14 -9.55
CA SER A 108 0.68 -2.83 -8.97
C SER A 108 -0.54 -2.88 -8.08
N ARG A 109 -0.41 -2.29 -6.89
CA ARG A 109 -1.48 -2.16 -5.90
C ARG A 109 -1.45 -0.77 -5.26
N LEU A 110 -2.57 -0.31 -4.75
CA LEU A 110 -2.59 0.85 -3.85
C LEU A 110 -2.15 0.40 -2.47
N GLY A 111 -1.08 1.00 -1.95
CA GLY A 111 -0.55 0.67 -0.62
C GLY A 111 -1.59 0.83 0.49
N CYS A 112 -2.59 1.71 0.32
CA CYS A 112 -3.66 1.89 1.29
C CYS A 112 -4.72 0.77 1.29
N GLN A 113 -4.83 -0.03 0.22
CA GLN A 113 -5.79 -1.12 0.09
C GLN A 113 -5.14 -2.51 0.12
N CYS A 114 -3.83 -2.59 -0.12
CA CYS A 114 -3.08 -3.83 -0.09
C CYS A 114 -2.74 -4.22 1.35
N VAL A 115 -3.35 -5.29 1.85
CA VAL A 115 -3.21 -5.85 3.21
C VAL A 115 -2.67 -7.29 3.09
N PRO A 116 -1.42 -7.54 3.54
CA PRO A 116 -0.89 -8.90 3.60
C PRO A 116 -1.47 -9.70 4.77
N ASN A 117 -1.83 -10.96 4.52
CA ASN A 117 -2.34 -11.90 5.52
C ASN A 117 -1.25 -12.53 6.41
N GLY A 118 0.03 -12.17 6.19
CA GLY A 118 1.16 -12.64 6.99
C GLY A 118 1.51 -14.12 6.84
N SER A 119 1.03 -14.80 5.81
CA SER A 119 1.40 -16.18 5.50
C SER A 119 2.82 -16.30 4.94
N ALA A 120 3.36 -15.23 4.34
CA ALA A 120 4.74 -15.14 3.86
C ALA A 120 5.26 -13.70 3.93
N ASP A 121 6.58 -13.56 3.75
CA ASP A 121 7.22 -12.25 3.64
C ASP A 121 6.86 -11.56 2.31
N VAL A 122 6.64 -10.25 2.39
CA VAL A 122 6.22 -9.42 1.24
C VAL A 122 7.34 -8.46 0.88
N VAL A 123 7.57 -8.29 -0.42
CA VAL A 123 8.51 -7.28 -0.94
C VAL A 123 7.74 -6.34 -1.83
N VAL A 124 7.77 -5.05 -1.50
CA VAL A 124 7.11 -3.98 -2.25
C VAL A 124 8.14 -2.98 -2.75
N GLU A 125 7.96 -2.52 -3.97
CA GLU A 125 8.78 -1.47 -4.59
C GLU A 125 7.95 -0.20 -4.74
N ILE A 126 8.52 0.91 -4.32
CA ILE A 126 7.93 2.24 -4.44
C ILE A 126 8.41 2.84 -5.77
N PRO A 127 7.50 3.22 -6.69
CA PRO A 127 7.89 3.81 -7.98
C PRO A 127 8.58 5.17 -7.78
N ALA A 128 9.54 5.47 -8.66
CA ALA A 128 10.27 6.74 -8.66
C ALA A 128 9.41 7.95 -9.06
N VAL A 129 8.32 7.72 -9.79
CA VAL A 129 7.40 8.75 -10.26
C VAL A 129 6.00 8.34 -9.84
N ASN A 130 5.33 9.23 -9.11
CA ASN A 130 3.91 9.10 -8.82
C ASN A 130 3.13 10.24 -9.50
N LYS A 131 1.79 10.17 -9.46
CA LYS A 131 0.90 11.13 -10.12
C LYS A 131 1.14 12.60 -9.73
N ASN A 132 1.73 12.86 -8.55
CA ASN A 132 2.05 14.22 -8.10
C ASN A 132 3.34 14.78 -8.70
N LEU A 133 4.38 13.95 -8.87
CA LEU A 133 5.67 14.39 -9.43
C LEU A 133 5.56 14.87 -10.89
N VAL A 134 4.53 14.47 -11.61
CA VAL A 134 4.27 14.91 -13.00
C VAL A 134 3.67 16.33 -13.06
N LYS A 135 3.16 16.88 -11.94
CA LYS A 135 2.44 18.18 -11.94
C LYS A 135 3.31 19.42 -11.75
N GLU A 136 4.61 19.32 -11.55
CA GLU A 136 5.52 20.47 -11.49
C GLU A 136 6.34 20.59 -12.78
N GLY A 137 5.68 21.10 -13.82
CA GLY A 137 6.31 21.35 -15.11
C GLY A 137 5.50 22.31 -15.96
N HIS A 138 5.11 23.46 -15.41
CA HIS A 138 4.62 24.63 -16.15
C HIS A 138 5.45 25.86 -15.77
#